data_AF-A0A2N3AIK2-F1
#
_entry.id   AF-A0A2N3AIK2-F1
#
_cell.length_a   1.000
_cell.length_b   1.000
_cell.length_c   1.000
_cell.angle_alpha   90.00
_cell.angle_beta   90.00
_cell.angle_gamma   90.00
#
_symmetry.space_group_name_H-M   'P 1'
#
loop_
_entity.id
_entity.type
_entity.pdbx_description
1 polymer ?
#
loop_
_entity_poly.entity_id
_entity_poly.type
_entity_poly.pdbx_seq_one_letter_code
_entity_poly.pdbx_strand_id
1 'polypeptide(L)'
;TVSADAQSAANFALKPLPAPGKIYVSNIDMAFKKDVAGRNTFYTAVAAVNMVDENGTPVEGAIVSGHWSGATKDTDSGVTDANGHVSLNSNKVKNPKTGTTFTFTVDNVSKDGWEYYADANVETFDSISVP
;
A
#
# COMPACT_ATOMS: atom_id res chain seq x y z
N THR A 1 14.71 -28.98 -62.00
CA THR A 1 14.90 -27.55 -61.70
C THR A 1 13.52 -26.92 -61.71
N VAL A 2 12.88 -26.63 -60.58
CA VAL A 2 13.13 -25.58 -59.55
C VAL A 2 12.54 -26.13 -58.23
N SER A 3 13.27 -26.49 -57.16
CA SER A 3 13.97 -25.75 -56.09
C SER A 3 13.18 -24.67 -55.33
N ALA A 4 12.94 -24.95 -54.04
CA ALA A 4 12.67 -24.04 -52.91
C ALA A 4 11.34 -23.23 -52.97
N ASP A 5 10.62 -22.93 -51.89
CA ASP A 5 11.03 -22.67 -50.52
C ASP A 5 10.00 -23.15 -49.49
N ALA A 6 10.52 -23.75 -48.42
CA ALA A 6 9.79 -23.93 -47.18
C ALA A 6 9.62 -22.57 -46.51
N GLN A 7 8.40 -22.02 -46.51
CA GLN A 7 8.13 -20.84 -45.72
C GLN A 7 7.88 -21.26 -44.27
N SER A 8 8.97 -21.21 -43.49
CA SER A 8 9.00 -21.33 -42.04
C SER A 8 7.96 -20.36 -41.44
N ALA A 9 6.83 -20.91 -41.01
CA ALA A 9 5.97 -20.23 -40.07
C ALA A 9 6.74 -20.20 -38.74
N ALA A 10 7.40 -19.06 -38.49
CA ALA A 10 8.00 -18.79 -37.20
C ALA A 10 6.91 -18.94 -36.14
N ASN A 11 7.01 -20.02 -35.37
CA ASN A 11 6.12 -20.32 -34.26
C ASN A 11 6.44 -19.30 -33.15
N PHE A 12 5.82 -18.12 -33.20
CA PHE A 12 5.79 -17.17 -32.09
C PHE A 12 4.89 -17.75 -30.99
N ALA A 13 5.31 -18.87 -30.40
CA ALA A 13 4.69 -19.38 -29.20
C ALA A 13 4.91 -18.32 -28.12
N LEU A 14 3.86 -17.54 -27.82
CA LEU A 14 3.82 -16.69 -26.65
C LEU A 14 4.06 -17.60 -25.45
N LYS A 15 5.24 -17.51 -24.85
CA LYS A 15 5.50 -18.16 -23.57
C LYS A 15 4.44 -17.67 -22.60
N PRO A 16 3.61 -18.54 -22.00
CA PRO A 16 2.60 -18.10 -21.05
C PRO A 16 3.31 -17.30 -19.95
N LEU A 17 2.80 -16.10 -19.68
CA LEU A 17 3.31 -15.27 -18.59
C LEU A 17 3.18 -16.10 -17.30
N PRO A 18 4.21 -16.13 -16.43
CA PRO A 18 4.05 -16.75 -15.12
C PRO A 18 2.83 -16.15 -14.42
N ALA A 19 2.12 -16.97 -13.65
CA ALA A 19 1.03 -16.48 -12.82
C ALA A 19 1.56 -15.34 -11.92
N PRO A 20 0.79 -14.25 -11.74
CA PRO A 20 1.24 -13.16 -10.89
C PRO A 20 1.40 -13.65 -9.44
N GLY A 21 2.38 -13.10 -8.72
CA GLY A 21 2.47 -13.28 -7.27
C GLY A 21 1.26 -12.61 -6.58
N LYS A 22 0.89 -13.06 -5.38
CA LYS A 22 -0.21 -12.44 -4.63
C LYS A 22 0.35 -11.51 -3.57
N ILE A 23 -0.26 -10.35 -3.39
CA ILE A 23 0.11 -9.42 -2.32
C ILE A 23 -1.15 -9.02 -1.54
N TYR A 24 -1.04 -8.90 -0.21
CA TYR A 24 -2.14 -8.42 0.64
C TYR A 24 -1.61 -7.74 1.91
N VAL A 25 -2.47 -6.97 2.56
CA VAL A 25 -2.13 -6.23 3.78
C VAL A 25 -2.14 -7.20 4.97
N SER A 26 -1.03 -7.28 5.70
CA SER A 26 -0.94 -8.13 6.89
C SER A 26 -1.21 -7.39 8.19
N ASN A 27 -0.90 -6.09 8.24
CA ASN A 27 -1.09 -5.24 9.42
C ASN A 27 -1.09 -3.76 9.02
N ILE A 28 -1.80 -2.93 9.80
CA ILE A 28 -1.73 -1.47 9.76
C ILE A 28 -1.50 -0.98 11.19
N ASP A 29 -0.28 -0.59 11.52
CA ASP A 29 0.02 0.01 12.83
C ASP A 29 -0.13 1.54 12.79
N MET A 30 -0.77 2.11 13.82
CA MET A 30 -1.02 3.55 13.89
C MET A 30 -0.19 4.24 14.97
N ALA A 31 0.36 5.41 14.63
CA ALA A 31 1.11 6.25 15.57
C ALA A 31 0.83 7.74 15.34
N PHE A 32 1.17 8.57 16.33
CA PHE A 32 1.16 10.03 16.18
C PHE A 32 2.58 10.59 16.10
N LYS A 33 2.78 11.50 15.15
CA LYS A 33 3.80 12.54 15.24
C LYS A 33 3.18 13.78 15.88
N LYS A 34 3.79 14.26 16.97
CA LYS A 34 3.35 15.43 17.72
C LYS A 34 4.39 16.54 17.65
N ASP A 35 3.98 17.69 17.12
CA ASP A 35 4.80 18.91 17.11
C ASP A 35 4.19 19.95 18.05
N VAL A 36 5.03 20.73 18.74
CA VAL A 36 4.59 21.83 19.59
C VAL A 36 5.26 23.13 19.11
N ALA A 37 4.45 24.15 18.85
CA ALA A 37 4.93 25.49 18.49
C ALA A 37 4.17 26.56 19.29
N GLY A 38 4.85 27.10 20.31
CA GLY A 38 4.23 28.03 21.26
C GLY A 38 3.05 27.39 21.98
N ARG A 39 1.87 28.00 21.87
CA ARG A 39 0.63 27.51 22.50
C ARG A 39 -0.09 26.44 21.66
N ASN A 40 0.44 26.11 20.49
CA ASN A 40 -0.21 25.19 19.56
C ASN A 40 0.47 23.83 19.61
N THR A 41 -0.34 22.78 19.68
CA THR A 41 0.08 21.40 19.44
C THR A 41 -0.47 20.95 18.09
N PHE A 42 0.31 20.22 17.33
CA PHE A 42 -0.10 19.65 16.06
C PHE A 42 0.04 18.14 16.09
N TYR A 43 -0.97 17.45 15.60
CA TYR A 43 -0.97 16.00 15.44
C TYR A 43 -0.96 15.66 13.96
N THR A 44 -0.16 14.65 13.62
CA THR A 44 -0.14 13.97 12.33
C THR A 44 -0.21 12.48 12.62
N ALA A 45 -1.24 11.80 12.14
CA ALA A 45 -1.30 10.35 12.23
C ALA A 45 -0.37 9.73 11.19
N VAL A 46 0.22 8.59 11.53
CA VAL A 46 1.08 7.80 10.66
C VAL A 46 0.50 6.40 10.63
N ALA A 47 0.15 5.92 9.44
CA ALA A 47 -0.22 4.54 9.18
C ALA A 47 1.01 3.81 8.64
N ALA A 48 1.51 2.82 9.38
CA ALA A 48 2.56 1.91 8.94
C ALA A 48 1.90 0.63 8.40
N VAL A 49 1.88 0.49 7.07
CA VAL A 49 1.24 -0.63 6.38
C VAL A 49 2.28 -1.68 6.02
N ASN A 50 2.00 -2.93 6.37
CA ASN A 50 2.86 -4.07 6.06
C ASN A 50 2.23 -4.91 4.95
N MET A 51 3.02 -5.19 3.91
CA MET A 51 2.62 -5.96 2.74
C MET A 51 3.37 -7.27 2.67
N VAL A 52 2.64 -8.38 2.48
CA VAL A 52 3.22 -9.73 2.38
C VAL A 52 2.65 -10.50 1.19
N ASP A 53 3.36 -11.55 0.79
CA ASP A 53 2.90 -12.54 -0.17
C ASP A 53 2.12 -13.69 0.49
N GLU A 54 1.66 -14.67 -0.31
CA GLU A 54 0.92 -15.85 0.18
C GLU A 54 1.71 -16.74 1.17
N ASN A 55 3.03 -16.59 1.25
CA ASN A 55 3.89 -17.32 2.18
C ASN A 55 4.19 -16.49 3.44
N GLY A 56 3.65 -15.27 3.54
CA GLY A 56 3.96 -14.32 4.61
C GLY A 56 5.32 -13.63 4.43
N THR A 57 5.91 -13.69 3.23
CA THR A 57 7.17 -13.02 2.92
C THR A 57 6.90 -11.54 2.64
N PRO A 58 7.68 -10.60 3.21
CA PRO A 58 7.48 -9.20 2.92
C PRO A 58 7.71 -8.84 1.44
N VAL A 59 6.88 -7.94 0.91
CA VAL A 59 6.95 -7.54 -0.51
C VAL A 59 7.41 -6.10 -0.64
N GLU A 60 8.68 -5.92 -1.03
CA GLU A 60 9.28 -4.62 -1.37
C GLU A 60 8.73 -4.04 -2.67
N GLY A 61 8.75 -2.72 -2.85
CA GLY A 61 8.51 -2.06 -4.13
C GLY A 61 7.05 -2.07 -4.59
N ALA A 62 6.10 -2.38 -3.71
CA ALA A 62 4.67 -2.26 -3.98
C ALA A 62 4.21 -0.84 -3.71
N ILE A 63 3.44 -0.26 -4.63
CA ILE A 63 2.79 1.03 -4.41
C ILE A 63 1.49 0.77 -3.66
N VAL A 64 1.41 1.25 -2.42
CA VAL A 64 0.21 1.21 -1.60
C VAL A 64 -0.45 2.58 -1.64
N SER A 65 -1.75 2.62 -1.89
CA SER A 65 -2.55 3.85 -1.86
C SER A 65 -3.77 3.66 -0.98
N GLY A 66 -4.15 4.72 -0.28
CA GLY A 66 -5.33 4.73 0.58
C GLY A 66 -5.80 6.14 0.90
N HIS A 67 -6.81 6.23 1.74
CA HIS A 67 -7.40 7.50 2.15
C HIS A 67 -7.48 7.65 3.65
N TRP A 68 -7.30 8.90 4.09
CA TRP A 68 -7.57 9.33 5.44
C TRP A 68 -9.01 9.81 5.60
N SER A 69 -9.60 9.51 6.75
CA SER A 69 -10.91 10.01 7.17
C SER A 69 -10.94 10.35 8.68
N GLY A 70 -12.05 10.91 9.15
CA GLY A 70 -12.20 11.41 10.51
C GLY A 70 -11.68 12.84 10.64
N ALA A 71 -10.53 13.01 11.28
CA ALA A 71 -9.91 14.31 11.54
C ALA A 71 -9.32 14.99 10.29
N THR A 72 -8.99 14.21 9.27
CA THR A 72 -8.53 14.69 7.95
C THR A 72 -9.28 13.98 6.84
N LYS A 73 -9.13 14.46 5.60
CA LYS A 73 -9.78 13.87 4.43
C LYS A 73 -8.93 14.13 3.19
N ASP A 74 -8.21 13.10 2.77
CA ASP A 74 -7.26 13.14 1.67
C ASP A 74 -6.81 11.72 1.32
N THR A 75 -6.05 11.59 0.24
CA THR A 75 -5.48 10.33 -0.23
C THR A 75 -3.96 10.40 -0.20
N ASP A 76 -3.32 9.33 0.23
CA ASP A 76 -1.86 9.21 0.24
C ASP A 76 -1.42 7.90 -0.41
N SER A 77 -0.19 7.90 -0.92
CA SER A 77 0.43 6.70 -1.47
C SER A 77 1.93 6.67 -1.21
N GLY A 78 2.50 5.47 -1.20
CA GLY A 78 3.92 5.25 -0.98
C GLY A 78 4.37 3.90 -1.49
N VAL A 79 5.68 3.70 -1.51
CA VAL A 79 6.30 2.46 -1.97
C VAL A 79 6.82 1.68 -0.76
N THR A 80 6.57 0.38 -0.71
CA THR A 80 7.11 -0.47 0.35
C THR A 80 8.63 -0.60 0.25
N ASP A 81 9.30 -0.60 1.39
CA ASP A 81 10.74 -0.84 1.50
C ASP A 81 11.08 -2.34 1.45
N ALA A 82 12.37 -2.68 1.62
CA ALA A 82 12.87 -4.05 1.64
C ALA A 82 12.22 -4.96 2.69
N ASN A 83 11.59 -4.39 3.72
CA ASN A 83 10.86 -5.14 4.76
C ASN A 83 9.36 -5.21 4.45
N GLY A 84 8.91 -4.78 3.27
CA GLY A 84 7.50 -4.74 2.89
C GLY A 84 6.71 -3.65 3.61
N HIS A 85 7.37 -2.64 4.18
CA HIS A 85 6.74 -1.61 5.00
C HIS A 85 6.61 -0.30 4.24
N VAL A 86 5.50 0.40 4.44
CA VAL A 86 5.30 1.79 3.96
C VAL A 86 4.63 2.62 5.05
N SER A 87 5.10 3.86 5.23
CA SER A 87 4.48 4.82 6.15
C SER A 87 3.78 5.94 5.39
N LEU A 88 2.49 6.10 5.64
CA LEU A 88 1.66 7.15 5.07
C LEU A 88 1.24 8.10 6.18
N ASN A 89 1.34 9.41 5.95
CA ASN A 89 1.04 10.41 6.99
C ASN A 89 -0.27 11.12 6.64
N SER A 90 -1.11 11.37 7.63
CA SER A 90 -2.26 12.24 7.45
C SER A 90 -1.83 13.69 7.25
N ASN A 91 -2.78 14.52 6.83
CA ASN A 91 -2.66 15.96 7.04
C ASN A 91 -2.47 16.32 8.53
N LYS A 92 -1.86 17.48 8.77
CA LYS A 92 -1.57 17.98 10.12
C LYS A 92 -2.78 18.72 10.70
N VAL A 93 -3.23 18.32 11.90
CA VAL A 93 -4.33 18.96 12.61
C VAL A 93 -3.81 19.76 13.80
N LYS A 94 -4.21 21.03 13.89
CA LYS A 94 -3.84 21.94 14.97
C LYS A 94 -4.83 21.86 16.14
N ASN A 95 -4.31 21.65 17.35
CA ASN A 95 -5.06 21.59 18.61
C ASN A 95 -6.32 20.70 18.55
N PRO A 96 -6.24 19.45 18.07
CA PRO A 96 -7.39 18.55 18.10
C PRO A 96 -7.82 18.28 19.54
N LYS A 97 -9.13 18.08 19.76
CA LYS A 97 -9.67 17.68 21.07
C LYS A 97 -9.30 16.22 21.35
N THR A 98 -9.13 15.86 22.62
CA THR A 98 -9.06 14.45 23.05
C THR A 98 -10.24 13.67 22.47
N GLY A 99 -9.97 12.46 21.98
CA GLY A 99 -10.93 11.62 21.27
C GLY A 99 -11.11 11.95 19.79
N THR A 100 -10.41 12.95 19.24
CA THR A 100 -10.38 13.17 17.79
C THR A 100 -9.70 11.99 17.11
N THR A 101 -10.42 11.29 16.22
CA THR A 101 -9.96 10.06 15.55
C THR A 101 -9.46 10.33 14.14
N PHE A 102 -8.35 9.70 13.79
CA PHE A 102 -7.81 9.60 12.44
C PHE A 102 -7.92 8.15 12.00
N THR A 103 -8.44 7.92 10.81
CA THR A 103 -8.59 6.58 10.24
C THR A 103 -7.93 6.53 8.88
N PHE A 104 -7.09 5.53 8.64
CA PHE A 104 -6.51 5.26 7.33
C PHE A 104 -7.09 3.97 6.77
N THR A 105 -7.52 3.99 5.51
CA THR A 105 -8.05 2.83 4.79
C THR A 105 -7.19 2.59 3.56
N VAL A 106 -6.71 1.35 3.37
CA VAL A 106 -6.04 0.94 2.13
C VAL A 106 -7.08 0.75 1.04
N ASP A 107 -6.91 1.45 -0.08
CA ASP A 107 -7.82 1.37 -1.23
C ASP A 107 -7.30 0.43 -2.32
N ASN A 108 -5.98 0.46 -2.57
CA ASN A 108 -5.37 -0.31 -3.64
C ASN A 108 -3.88 -0.54 -3.42
N VAL A 109 -3.37 -1.63 -4.00
CA VAL A 109 -1.95 -1.97 -4.08
C VAL A 109 -1.59 -2.35 -5.51
N SER A 110 -0.48 -1.84 -6.02
CA SER A 110 0.00 -2.16 -7.37
C SER A 110 1.49 -2.46 -7.40
N LYS A 111 1.87 -3.52 -8.10
CA LYS A 111 3.25 -3.92 -8.37
C LYS A 111 3.30 -4.79 -9.64
N ASP A 112 4.24 -4.52 -10.53
CA ASP A 112 4.34 -5.26 -11.79
C ASP A 112 4.56 -6.76 -11.57
N GLY A 113 3.71 -7.59 -12.17
CA GLY A 113 3.76 -9.05 -12.01
C GLY A 113 3.10 -9.56 -10.72
N TRP A 114 2.39 -8.71 -9.99
CA TRP A 114 1.65 -9.08 -8.78
C TRP A 114 0.18 -8.71 -8.89
N GLU A 115 -0.67 -9.47 -8.20
CA GLU A 115 -2.10 -9.25 -8.07
C GLU A 115 -2.41 -8.91 -6.60
N TYR A 116 -3.10 -7.79 -6.38
CA TYR A 116 -3.57 -7.42 -5.05
C TYR A 116 -4.81 -8.23 -4.67
N TYR A 117 -4.68 -9.09 -3.67
CA TYR A 117 -5.77 -9.90 -3.12
C TYR A 117 -6.38 -9.22 -1.90
N ALA A 118 -7.24 -8.23 -2.11
CA ALA A 118 -7.89 -7.49 -1.02
C ALA A 118 -8.71 -8.38 -0.08
N ASP A 119 -9.34 -9.44 -0.58
CA ASP A 119 -10.10 -10.42 0.23
C ASP A 119 -9.20 -11.22 1.19
N ALA A 120 -7.89 -11.23 0.96
CA ALA A 120 -6.90 -11.87 1.83
C ALA A 120 -6.27 -10.88 2.84
N ASN A 121 -6.64 -9.60 2.81
CA ASN A 121 -6.19 -8.65 3.81
C ASN A 121 -6.56 -9.14 5.21
N VAL A 122 -5.58 -9.15 6.11
CA VAL A 122 -5.82 -9.34 7.54
C VAL A 122 -6.43 -8.07 8.13
N GLU A 123 -5.99 -6.91 7.64
CA GLU A 123 -6.52 -5.59 7.99
C GLU A 123 -6.67 -4.74 6.73
N THR A 124 -7.73 -3.93 6.68
CA THR A 124 -7.97 -3.00 5.55
C THR A 124 -7.96 -1.53 5.98
N PHE A 125 -8.21 -1.28 7.27
CA PHE A 125 -8.12 0.05 7.86
C PHE A 125 -7.72 -0.07 9.32
N ASP A 126 -7.10 0.99 9.86
CA ASP A 126 -6.92 1.15 11.31
C ASP A 126 -7.13 2.62 11.71
N SER A 127 -7.29 2.87 13.01
CA SER A 127 -7.62 4.18 13.56
C SER A 127 -6.86 4.47 14.85
N ILE A 128 -6.52 5.74 15.06
CA ILE A 128 -5.92 6.23 16.29
C ILE A 128 -6.62 7.50 16.77
N SER A 129 -6.84 7.62 18.07
CA SER A 129 -7.51 8.77 18.69
C SER A 129 -6.56 9.56 19.57
N VAL A 130 -6.65 10.89 19.50
CA VAL A 130 -5.86 11.80 20.34
C VAL A 130 -6.14 11.50 21.82
N PRO A 131 -5.11 11.29 22.65
CA PRO A 131 -5.27 10.92 24.06
C PRO A 131 -5.82 12.05 24.94
#